data_AF-A0A1H2LBS4-F1
#
_entry.id   AF-A0A1H2LBS4-F1
#
_cell.length_a   1.000
_cell.length_b   1.000
_cell.length_c   1.000
_cell.angle_alpha   90.00
_cell.angle_beta   90.00
_cell.angle_gamma   90.00
#
_symmetry.space_group_name_H-M   'P 1'
#
loop_
_entity.id
_entity.type
_entity.pdbx_description
1 polymer ?
#
loop_
_entity_poly.entity_id
_entity_poly.type
_entity_poly.pdbx_seq_one_letter_code
_entity_poly.pdbx_strand_id
1 'polypeptide(L)'
;MPWVIQMGVGWAAIRAAWSAFVEAASGPRFDTSAEHRELLGAHGPHYLPADETEGGPGRIRAFRDPYRFRDPYRFRDPADGREYLLVAASVPWGYRFMGAIALARATAGGWELGSPLVADGVNHEIERPHVVVHRSHYYLFICTSRRSFHPAGAAPTGLYGFVAPALGGPYEPLNGSGLVIQNPPEQPDQAYAWLVLPTLDVHSFVDYLAADGDDPRSAPADEARSRFGGTFAPVLRLAIDGASTAPRSPVAHGAGDLA
;
A
#
# COMPACT_ATOMS: atom_id res chain seq x y z
N MET A 1 12.77 2.00 21.60
CA MET A 1 12.29 3.34 21.24
C MET A 1 11.26 3.18 20.13
N PRO A 2 10.04 3.73 20.29
CA PRO A 2 9.04 3.71 19.22
C PRO A 2 9.44 4.67 18.11
N TRP A 3 8.88 4.45 16.93
CA TRP A 3 9.28 5.12 15.68
C TRP A 3 8.13 5.95 15.14
N VAL A 4 8.42 6.98 14.34
CA VAL A 4 7.40 7.59 13.48
C VAL A 4 8.07 7.89 12.14
N ILE A 5 7.69 7.16 11.10
CA ILE A 5 8.02 7.59 9.74
C ILE A 5 7.12 8.79 9.46
N GLN A 6 7.68 9.99 9.56
CA GLN A 6 7.06 11.19 9.03
C GLN A 6 7.63 11.37 7.62
N MET A 7 6.76 11.54 6.62
CA MET A 7 7.15 11.70 5.22
C MET A 7 7.30 13.19 4.90
N GLY A 8 8.41 13.57 4.28
CA GLY A 8 8.66 14.93 3.81
C GLY A 8 8.25 15.10 2.34
N VAL A 9 7.89 16.32 1.95
CA VAL A 9 7.49 16.66 0.58
C VAL A 9 8.71 16.65 -0.34
N GLY A 10 8.90 15.55 -1.04
CA GLY A 10 9.91 15.33 -2.08
C GLY A 10 9.58 14.01 -2.77
N TRP A 11 8.92 14.06 -3.92
CA TRP A 11 8.24 12.92 -4.55
C TRP A 11 9.17 11.79 -5.04
N ALA A 12 10.50 11.98 -4.98
CA ALA A 12 11.49 11.06 -5.54
C ALA A 12 12.35 10.30 -4.50
N ALA A 13 12.07 10.42 -3.19
CA ALA A 13 12.86 9.73 -2.16
C ALA A 13 12.07 9.30 -0.92
N ILE A 14 12.40 8.12 -0.40
CA ILE A 14 11.92 7.61 0.88
C ILE A 14 12.71 8.29 2.01
N ARG A 15 11.97 8.88 2.95
CA ARG A 15 12.51 9.56 4.13
C ARG A 15 11.95 8.96 5.41
N ALA A 16 12.70 9.04 6.50
CA ALA A 16 12.25 8.65 7.83
C ALA A 16 12.72 9.63 8.89
N ALA A 17 11.94 9.74 9.98
CA ALA A 17 12.23 10.62 11.11
C ALA A 17 12.25 9.86 12.45
N TRP A 18 13.11 10.36 13.32
CA TRP A 18 13.43 9.93 14.69
C TRP A 18 12.56 10.47 15.82
N SER A 19 11.28 10.10 15.97
CA SER A 19 10.45 10.68 17.04
C SER A 19 10.24 9.75 18.25
N ALA A 20 10.45 10.29 19.45
CA ALA A 20 10.07 9.64 20.70
C ALA A 20 8.57 9.78 20.98
N PHE A 21 7.95 8.72 21.48
CA PHE A 21 6.62 8.77 22.06
C PHE A 21 6.71 9.15 23.54
N VAL A 22 5.97 10.17 23.94
CA VAL A 22 5.94 10.70 25.29
C VAL A 22 4.52 10.57 25.82
N GLU A 23 4.37 9.78 26.87
CA GLU A 23 3.12 9.72 27.63
C GLU A 23 3.09 10.89 28.61
N ALA A 24 2.26 11.89 28.32
CA ALA A 24 2.08 13.05 29.18
C ALA A 24 0.70 13.00 29.85
N ALA A 25 0.54 13.69 30.98
CA ALA A 25 -0.75 13.79 31.67
C ALA A 25 -1.87 14.37 30.79
N SER A 26 -1.53 15.17 29.77
CA SER A 26 -2.47 15.71 28.79
C SER A 26 -2.84 14.75 27.65
N GLY A 27 -2.34 13.51 27.70
CA GLY A 27 -2.44 12.52 26.62
C GLY A 27 -1.11 12.28 25.89
N PRO A 28 -1.08 11.28 25.01
CA PRO A 28 0.11 10.86 24.29
C PRO A 28 0.59 11.94 23.30
N ARG A 29 1.90 12.13 23.20
CA ARG A 29 2.54 13.07 22.28
C ARG A 29 3.71 12.42 21.57
N PHE A 30 4.01 12.93 20.38
CA PHE A 30 5.24 12.64 19.67
C PHE A 30 6.20 13.82 19.79
N ASP A 31 7.49 13.53 19.95
CA ASP A 31 8.55 14.53 19.87
C ASP A 31 8.64 15.08 18.44
N THR A 32 8.57 16.40 18.30
CA THR A 32 8.59 17.09 17.01
C THR A 32 9.97 17.59 16.60
N SER A 33 11.03 17.39 17.41
CA SER A 33 12.40 17.81 17.06
C SER A 33 13.13 16.86 16.11
N ALA A 34 12.47 15.77 15.71
CA ALA A 34 13.05 14.75 14.86
C ALA A 34 13.32 15.26 13.43
N GLU A 35 14.59 15.25 13.02
CA GLU A 35 14.92 15.57 11.63
C GLU A 35 14.62 14.39 10.69
N HIS A 36 14.11 14.72 9.50
CA HIS A 36 13.91 13.75 8.43
C HIS A 36 15.24 13.43 7.75
N ARG A 37 15.52 12.14 7.58
CA ARG A 37 16.66 11.63 6.84
C ARG A 37 16.20 10.88 5.61
N GLU A 38 16.89 11.09 4.51
CA GLU A 38 16.70 10.27 3.32
C GLU A 38 17.27 8.88 3.54
N LEU A 39 16.47 7.86 3.25
CA LEU A 39 16.85 6.45 3.38
C LEU A 39 17.18 5.83 2.02
N LEU A 40 16.41 6.21 1.00
CA LEU A 40 16.48 5.58 -0.31
C LEU A 40 15.89 6.51 -1.36
N GLY A 41 16.61 6.75 -2.46
CA GLY A 41 16.09 7.42 -3.66
C GLY A 41 15.83 6.41 -4.79
N ALA A 42 15.10 6.84 -5.82
CA ALA A 42 14.85 6.03 -7.03
C ALA A 42 16.10 5.80 -7.91
N HIS A 43 17.30 6.06 -7.39
CA HIS A 43 18.56 6.00 -8.12
C HIS A 43 19.03 4.54 -8.26
N GLY A 44 18.54 3.85 -9.30
CA GLY A 44 18.95 2.50 -9.65
C GLY A 44 18.66 2.20 -11.12
N PRO A 45 19.27 1.16 -11.71
CA PRO A 45 19.13 0.88 -13.14
C PRO A 45 17.73 0.42 -13.54
N HIS A 46 16.90 0.03 -12.57
CA HIS A 46 15.58 -0.57 -12.82
C HIS A 46 14.43 0.42 -12.73
N TYR A 47 14.56 1.47 -11.92
CA TYR A 47 13.43 2.31 -11.52
C TYR A 47 13.51 3.69 -12.17
N LEU A 48 12.35 4.23 -12.49
CA LEU A 48 12.22 5.58 -13.00
C LEU A 48 12.11 6.56 -11.83
N PRO A 49 12.71 7.75 -11.92
CA PRO A 49 12.47 8.81 -10.95
C PRO A 49 10.99 9.25 -11.00
N ALA A 50 10.44 9.61 -9.85
CA ALA A 50 9.09 10.17 -9.70
C ALA A 50 9.19 11.68 -9.46
N ASP A 51 9.64 12.40 -10.48
CA ASP A 51 9.93 13.84 -10.47
C ASP A 51 8.96 14.69 -11.32
N GLU A 52 7.84 14.11 -11.74
CA GLU A 52 6.80 14.83 -12.47
C GLU A 52 6.16 15.93 -11.63
N THR A 53 5.94 17.08 -12.28
CA THR A 53 5.27 18.25 -11.71
C THR A 53 3.81 18.36 -12.13
N GLU A 54 3.40 17.60 -13.15
CA GLU A 54 2.03 17.54 -13.66
C GLU A 54 1.40 16.17 -13.35
N GLY A 55 0.22 16.18 -12.73
CA GLY A 55 -0.52 14.97 -12.37
C GLY A 55 -1.54 14.55 -13.43
N GLY A 56 -1.89 13.27 -13.43
CA GLY A 56 -3.02 12.71 -14.18
C GLY A 56 -3.07 11.19 -14.07
N PRO A 57 -4.26 10.56 -14.14
CA PRO A 57 -4.37 9.11 -14.06
C PRO A 57 -3.48 8.40 -15.08
N GLY A 58 -2.65 7.46 -14.63
CA GLY A 58 -1.74 6.70 -15.49
C GLY A 58 -0.57 7.51 -16.06
N ARG A 59 -0.34 8.73 -15.58
CA ARG A 59 0.81 9.59 -15.95
C ARG A 59 1.78 9.84 -14.80
N ILE A 60 1.45 9.38 -13.59
CA ILE A 60 2.22 9.62 -12.38
C ILE A 60 3.11 8.40 -12.12
N ARG A 61 4.43 8.59 -12.22
CA ARG A 61 5.40 7.60 -11.71
C ARG A 61 5.40 7.58 -10.19
N ALA A 62 5.75 6.43 -9.64
CA ALA A 62 5.81 6.19 -8.20
C ALA A 62 7.25 5.96 -7.74
N PHE A 63 7.56 6.51 -6.56
CA PHE A 63 8.63 6.04 -5.67
C PHE A 63 8.22 6.39 -4.23
N ARG A 64 7.16 5.73 -3.77
CA ARG A 64 6.38 6.12 -2.57
C ARG A 64 5.93 4.91 -1.75
N ASP A 65 5.15 5.18 -0.72
CA ASP A 65 4.54 4.18 0.17
C ASP A 65 5.52 3.14 0.71
N PRO A 66 6.56 3.58 1.46
CA PRO A 66 7.51 2.68 2.06
C PRO A 66 6.78 1.78 3.06
N TYR A 67 6.65 0.50 2.72
CA TYR A 67 6.25 -0.50 3.68
C TYR A 67 7.49 -1.14 4.26
N ARG A 68 7.80 -0.67 5.47
CA ARG A 68 8.67 -1.37 6.39
C ARG A 68 7.74 -2.07 7.37
N PHE A 69 7.54 -3.37 7.18
CA PHE A 69 6.80 -4.22 8.11
C PHE A 69 7.00 -3.77 9.57
N ARG A 70 5.92 -3.36 10.24
CA ARG A 70 6.04 -2.56 11.47
C ARG A 70 5.28 -3.14 12.66
N ASP A 71 6.06 -3.21 13.75
CA ASP A 71 5.73 -3.14 15.19
C ASP A 71 4.90 -4.26 15.84
N PRO A 72 5.26 -4.69 17.07
CA PRO A 72 6.22 -4.05 17.99
C PRO A 72 7.72 -4.37 17.77
N TYR A 73 8.08 -5.17 16.75
CA TYR A 73 9.48 -5.49 16.47
C TYR A 73 9.79 -5.23 15.00
N ARG A 74 11.02 -4.76 14.71
CA ARG A 74 11.54 -4.68 13.34
C ARG A 74 11.31 -6.04 12.70
N PHE A 75 10.39 -6.15 11.74
CA PHE A 75 10.19 -7.43 11.09
C PHE A 75 11.42 -7.71 10.26
N ARG A 76 12.09 -8.77 10.67
CA ARG A 76 13.10 -9.44 9.89
C ARG A 76 12.36 -10.54 9.15
N ASP A 77 12.70 -10.72 7.89
CA ASP A 77 12.21 -11.88 7.15
C ASP A 77 12.52 -13.14 7.99
N PRO A 78 11.51 -13.94 8.37
CA PRO A 78 11.70 -15.09 9.24
C PRO A 78 12.57 -16.18 8.59
N ALA A 79 12.75 -16.16 7.27
CA ALA A 79 13.61 -17.11 6.55
C ALA A 79 15.10 -16.78 6.67
N ASP A 80 15.50 -15.50 6.70
CA ASP A 80 16.92 -15.11 6.65
C ASP A 80 17.36 -14.13 7.77
N GLY A 81 16.42 -13.63 8.56
CA GLY A 81 16.68 -12.69 9.65
C GLY A 81 17.06 -11.27 9.21
N ARG A 82 16.90 -10.92 7.92
CA ARG A 82 17.27 -9.60 7.38
C ARG A 82 16.10 -8.64 7.32
N GLU A 83 16.41 -7.35 7.32
CA GLU A 83 15.40 -6.28 7.18
C GLU A 83 15.24 -5.88 5.71
N TYR A 84 13.99 -5.68 5.32
CA TYR A 84 13.59 -5.29 3.98
C TYR A 84 12.63 -4.10 4.00
N LEU A 85 12.62 -3.36 2.90
CA LEU A 85 11.74 -2.24 2.64
C LEU A 85 11.09 -2.46 1.27
N LEU A 86 9.76 -2.45 1.24
CA LEU A 86 9.00 -2.46 0.00
C LEU A 86 8.62 -1.02 -0.36
N VAL A 87 8.68 -0.68 -1.64
CA VAL A 87 8.36 0.66 -2.15
C VAL A 87 7.52 0.52 -3.42
N ALA A 88 6.43 1.29 -3.51
CA ALA A 88 5.71 1.45 -4.76
C ALA A 88 6.58 2.25 -5.73
N ALA A 89 6.99 1.62 -6.82
CA ALA A 89 7.93 2.19 -7.79
C ALA A 89 7.36 2.14 -9.21
N SER A 90 8.03 2.82 -10.15
CA SER A 90 7.77 2.67 -11.59
C SER A 90 9.00 2.17 -12.33
N VAL A 91 8.79 1.33 -13.35
CA VAL A 91 9.85 0.76 -14.19
C VAL A 91 9.61 1.09 -15.67
N PRO A 92 10.66 1.15 -16.51
CA PRO A 92 10.50 1.25 -17.95
C PRO A 92 9.72 0.05 -18.53
N TRP A 93 8.83 0.30 -19.49
CA TRP A 93 8.05 -0.75 -20.16
C TRP A 93 7.82 -0.40 -21.64
N GLY A 94 8.84 -0.64 -22.47
CA GLY A 94 8.83 -0.20 -23.86
C GLY A 94 8.80 1.33 -23.95
N TYR A 95 7.77 1.90 -24.59
CA TYR A 95 7.60 3.35 -24.74
C TYR A 95 6.86 4.01 -23.56
N ARG A 96 6.44 3.22 -22.56
CA ARG A 96 5.67 3.68 -21.39
C ARG A 96 6.35 3.22 -20.10
N PHE A 97 5.69 3.40 -18.96
CA PHE A 97 6.11 2.86 -17.67
C PHE A 97 5.04 1.94 -17.10
N MET A 98 5.42 1.12 -16.13
CA MET A 98 4.53 0.27 -15.34
C MET A 98 4.83 0.42 -13.86
N GLY A 99 3.81 0.19 -13.04
CA GLY A 99 3.97 0.04 -11.61
C GLY A 99 4.82 -1.20 -11.30
N ALA A 100 5.68 -1.08 -10.32
CA ALA A 100 6.51 -2.18 -9.84
C ALA A 100 6.74 -2.08 -8.34
N ILE A 101 6.99 -3.22 -7.70
CA ILE A 101 7.29 -3.28 -6.27
C ILE A 101 8.80 -3.35 -6.13
N ALA A 102 9.40 -2.25 -5.69
CA ALA A 102 10.80 -2.20 -5.33
C ALA A 102 11.05 -2.92 -4.01
N LEU A 103 12.12 -3.70 -3.95
CA LEU A 103 12.62 -4.32 -2.72
C LEU A 103 14.02 -3.78 -2.41
N ALA A 104 14.16 -3.14 -1.26
CA ALA A 104 15.45 -2.74 -0.72
C ALA A 104 15.81 -3.56 0.52
N ARG A 105 17.07 -3.97 0.62
CA ARG A 105 17.62 -4.76 1.73
C ARG A 105 18.47 -3.86 2.62
N ALA A 106 18.35 -4.02 3.93
CA ALA A 106 19.23 -3.33 4.86
C ALA A 106 20.67 -3.87 4.78
N THR A 107 21.65 -2.96 4.80
CA THR A 107 23.08 -3.25 4.82
C THR A 107 23.76 -2.48 5.96
N ALA A 108 25.05 -2.71 6.20
CA ALA A 108 25.81 -1.93 7.18
C ALA A 108 25.86 -0.43 6.84
N GLY A 109 25.73 -0.08 5.55
CA GLY A 109 25.79 1.30 5.05
C GLY A 109 24.43 1.96 4.81
N GLY A 110 23.31 1.31 5.10
CA GLY A 110 21.96 1.84 4.84
C GLY A 110 21.08 0.84 4.11
N TRP A 111 20.54 1.23 2.95
CA TRP A 111 19.63 0.41 2.14
C TRP A 111 20.22 0.19 0.75
N GLU A 112 20.14 -1.05 0.27
CA GLU A 112 20.54 -1.45 -1.07
C GLU A 112 19.28 -1.84 -1.86
N LEU A 113 19.02 -1.13 -2.96
CA LEU A 113 17.86 -1.35 -3.81
C LEU A 113 18.14 -2.45 -4.83
N GLY A 114 17.32 -3.51 -4.80
CA GLY A 114 17.41 -4.65 -5.70
C GLY A 114 16.50 -4.55 -6.92
N SER A 115 16.41 -5.65 -7.67
CA SER A 115 15.45 -5.81 -8.77
C SER A 115 14.00 -5.82 -8.27
N PRO A 116 13.02 -5.39 -9.10
CA PRO A 116 11.62 -5.36 -8.71
C PRO A 116 11.05 -6.76 -8.45
N LEU A 117 10.20 -6.91 -7.44
CA LEU A 117 9.53 -8.17 -7.10
C LEU A 117 8.39 -8.52 -8.06
N VAL A 118 7.61 -7.51 -8.42
CA VAL A 118 6.45 -7.63 -9.30
C VAL A 118 6.44 -6.44 -10.24
N ALA A 119 6.24 -6.71 -11.53
CA ALA A 119 5.87 -5.76 -12.57
C ALA A 119 4.98 -6.55 -13.56
N ASP A 120 3.68 -6.27 -13.56
CA ASP A 120 2.69 -7.12 -14.25
C ASP A 120 2.42 -6.70 -15.70
N GLY A 121 2.90 -5.52 -16.11
CA GLY A 121 2.69 -4.99 -17.46
C GLY A 121 1.26 -4.47 -17.72
N VAL A 122 0.38 -4.51 -16.72
CA VAL A 122 -1.05 -4.17 -16.85
C VAL A 122 -1.48 -2.97 -16.00
N ASN A 123 -0.69 -2.57 -14.99
CA ASN A 123 -1.03 -1.44 -14.13
C ASN A 123 0.10 -0.40 -14.02
N HIS A 124 -0.23 0.88 -14.20
CA HIS A 124 0.71 2.00 -14.12
C HIS A 124 1.01 2.41 -12.67
N GLU A 125 0.03 2.28 -11.77
CA GLU A 125 0.11 2.77 -10.39
C GLU A 125 -0.32 1.67 -9.44
N ILE A 126 0.68 1.04 -8.84
CA ILE A 126 0.50 0.16 -7.70
C ILE A 126 0.85 0.94 -6.43
N GLU A 127 0.05 0.77 -5.39
CA GLU A 127 0.18 1.57 -4.18
C GLU A 127 0.21 0.70 -2.93
N ARG A 128 0.84 1.24 -1.89
CA ARG A 128 0.96 0.62 -0.56
C ARG A 128 1.33 -0.88 -0.61
N PRO A 129 2.41 -1.27 -1.31
CA PRO A 129 2.84 -2.66 -1.32
C PRO A 129 3.16 -3.10 0.10
N HIS A 130 2.56 -4.19 0.56
CA HIS A 130 2.82 -4.73 1.89
C HIS A 130 2.73 -6.24 1.87
N VAL A 131 3.39 -6.89 2.82
CA VAL A 131 3.40 -8.35 2.90
C VAL A 131 2.92 -8.81 4.28
N VAL A 132 2.21 -9.93 4.28
CA VAL A 132 1.83 -10.70 5.47
C VAL A 132 2.40 -12.10 5.32
N VAL A 133 3.16 -12.56 6.31
CA VAL A 133 3.59 -13.96 6.39
C VAL A 133 2.54 -14.75 7.15
N HIS A 134 1.94 -15.74 6.51
CA HIS A 134 0.88 -16.56 7.09
C HIS A 134 1.05 -18.00 6.63
N ARG A 135 1.06 -18.95 7.60
CA ARG A 135 1.26 -20.39 7.33
C ARG A 135 2.42 -20.67 6.36
N SER A 136 3.57 -20.06 6.65
CA SER A 136 4.83 -20.19 5.89
C SER A 136 4.79 -19.68 4.45
N HIS A 137 3.79 -18.89 4.06
CA HIS A 137 3.71 -18.24 2.76
C HIS A 137 3.80 -16.73 2.92
N TYR A 138 4.34 -16.07 1.88
CA TYR A 138 4.44 -14.62 1.76
C TYR A 138 3.28 -14.12 0.90
N TYR A 139 2.33 -13.42 1.53
CA TYR A 139 1.22 -12.78 0.84
C TYR A 139 1.55 -11.32 0.60
N LEU A 140 1.86 -10.96 -0.64
CA LEU A 140 2.11 -9.59 -1.08
C LEU A 140 0.81 -8.96 -1.54
N PHE A 141 0.50 -7.78 -1.04
CA PHE A 141 -0.71 -7.03 -1.35
C PHE A 141 -0.38 -5.64 -1.87
N ILE A 142 -1.20 -5.16 -2.79
CA ILE A 142 -1.19 -3.78 -3.30
C ILE A 142 -2.63 -3.27 -3.41
N CYS A 143 -2.83 -1.97 -3.31
CA CYS A 143 -4.06 -1.33 -3.76
C CYS A 143 -3.83 -0.59 -5.08
N THR A 144 -4.88 -0.47 -5.89
CA THR A 144 -4.82 0.29 -7.13
C THR A 144 -6.21 0.77 -7.56
N SER A 145 -6.24 1.82 -8.39
CA SER A 145 -7.44 2.36 -8.99
C SER A 145 -7.73 1.71 -10.33
N ARG A 146 -9.02 1.51 -10.65
CA ARG A 146 -9.47 1.09 -11.98
C ARG A 146 -8.90 1.95 -13.12
N ARG A 147 -8.60 3.22 -12.84
CA ARG A 147 -8.12 4.20 -13.85
C ARG A 147 -6.64 4.00 -14.21
N SER A 148 -5.88 3.31 -13.36
CA SER A 148 -4.45 3.10 -13.52
C SER A 148 -4.11 1.81 -14.28
N PHE A 149 -5.10 0.97 -14.58
CA PHE A 149 -4.94 -0.15 -15.49
C PHE A 149 -4.72 0.30 -16.93
N HIS A 150 -4.10 -0.57 -17.74
CA HIS A 150 -3.94 -0.38 -19.16
C HIS A 150 -4.59 -1.52 -19.97
N PRO A 151 -5.70 -1.27 -20.69
CA PRO A 151 -6.42 0.01 -20.79
C PRO A 151 -7.14 0.38 -19.47
N ALA A 152 -7.43 1.68 -19.30
CA ALA A 152 -8.13 2.16 -18.11
C ALA A 152 -9.50 1.49 -17.99
N GLY A 153 -9.85 1.04 -16.78
CA GLY A 153 -11.08 0.32 -16.49
C GLY A 153 -11.04 -1.18 -16.82
N ALA A 154 -9.90 -1.73 -17.25
CA ALA A 154 -9.78 -3.17 -17.54
C ALA A 154 -10.01 -4.06 -16.30
N ALA A 155 -9.83 -3.51 -15.09
CA ALA A 155 -10.08 -4.19 -13.83
C ALA A 155 -10.57 -3.18 -12.77
N PRO A 156 -11.27 -3.64 -11.71
CA PRO A 156 -11.88 -2.75 -10.72
C PRO A 156 -10.85 -2.08 -9.80
N THR A 157 -11.27 -1.00 -9.14
CA THR A 157 -10.55 -0.43 -8.00
C THR A 157 -10.61 -1.44 -6.85
N GLY A 158 -9.47 -1.75 -6.25
CA GLY A 158 -9.44 -2.84 -5.28
C GLY A 158 -8.10 -3.12 -4.61
N LEU A 159 -8.15 -4.14 -3.75
CA LEU A 159 -7.00 -4.82 -3.18
C LEU A 159 -6.65 -6.01 -4.09
N TYR A 160 -5.39 -6.05 -4.51
CA TYR A 160 -4.83 -7.15 -5.26
C TYR A 160 -3.74 -7.82 -4.43
N GLY A 161 -3.50 -9.10 -4.67
CA GLY A 161 -2.51 -9.85 -3.93
C GLY A 161 -1.92 -11.04 -4.67
N PHE A 162 -0.75 -11.44 -4.21
CA PHE A 162 0.08 -12.47 -4.77
C PHE A 162 0.68 -13.31 -3.64
N VAL A 163 0.89 -14.60 -3.88
CA VAL A 163 1.47 -15.53 -2.91
C VAL A 163 2.79 -16.09 -3.42
N ALA A 164 3.76 -16.25 -2.53
CA ALA A 164 5.05 -16.87 -2.83
C ALA A 164 5.54 -17.72 -1.65
N PRO A 165 6.40 -18.74 -1.91
CA PRO A 165 7.07 -19.50 -0.86
C PRO A 165 8.19 -18.71 -0.17
N ALA A 166 8.67 -17.62 -0.78
CA ALA A 166 9.74 -16.76 -0.28
C ALA A 166 9.46 -15.29 -0.61
N LEU A 167 10.04 -14.35 0.15
CA LEU A 167 9.90 -12.91 -0.09
C LEU A 167 10.33 -12.48 -1.50
N GLY A 168 11.34 -13.15 -2.06
CA GLY A 168 11.83 -12.89 -3.42
C GLY A 168 10.97 -13.50 -4.54
N GLY A 169 9.86 -14.17 -4.22
CA GLY A 169 9.06 -14.88 -5.20
C GLY A 169 9.54 -16.31 -5.50
N PRO A 170 9.13 -16.90 -6.65
CA PRO A 170 8.21 -16.31 -7.62
C PRO A 170 6.81 -16.12 -7.02
N TYR A 171 6.15 -15.05 -7.42
CA TYR A 171 4.80 -14.70 -6.97
C TYR A 171 3.74 -15.21 -7.94
N GLU A 172 2.70 -15.83 -7.40
CA GLU A 172 1.52 -16.27 -8.12
C GLU A 172 0.30 -15.42 -7.73
N PRO A 173 -0.58 -15.05 -8.68
CA PRO A 173 -1.75 -14.23 -8.39
C PRO A 173 -2.77 -14.98 -7.51
N LEU A 174 -3.21 -14.34 -6.42
CA LEU A 174 -4.31 -14.85 -5.59
C LEU A 174 -5.61 -14.91 -6.41
N ASN A 175 -6.46 -15.91 -6.16
CA ASN A 175 -7.71 -16.11 -6.89
C ASN A 175 -7.54 -16.16 -8.42
N GLY A 176 -6.36 -16.57 -8.91
CA GLY A 176 -6.02 -16.66 -10.33
C GLY A 176 -5.84 -15.33 -11.08
N SER A 177 -6.42 -14.24 -10.58
CA SER A 177 -6.38 -12.91 -11.21
C SER A 177 -5.59 -11.87 -10.41
N GLY A 178 -5.26 -12.18 -9.17
CA GLY A 178 -4.72 -11.27 -8.17
C GLY A 178 -5.81 -10.53 -7.39
N LEU A 179 -7.06 -10.51 -7.85
CA LEU A 179 -8.11 -9.74 -7.18
C LEU A 179 -8.51 -10.36 -5.83
N VAL A 180 -8.41 -9.58 -4.76
CA VAL A 180 -8.75 -10.00 -3.38
C VAL A 180 -10.04 -9.32 -2.92
N ILE A 181 -10.14 -8.00 -3.11
CA ILE A 181 -11.31 -7.17 -2.78
C ILE A 181 -11.54 -6.21 -3.94
N GLN A 182 -12.78 -6.09 -4.40
CA GLN A 182 -13.19 -5.03 -5.32
C GLN A 182 -14.23 -4.13 -4.67
N ASN A 183 -14.21 -2.85 -5.03
CA ASN A 183 -15.38 -2.01 -4.84
C ASN A 183 -16.53 -2.51 -5.74
N PRO A 184 -17.79 -2.41 -5.27
CA PRO A 184 -18.95 -2.78 -6.06
C PRO A 184 -19.08 -1.86 -7.28
N PRO A 185 -19.58 -2.35 -8.43
CA PRO A 185 -19.73 -1.56 -9.65
C PRO A 185 -20.57 -0.29 -9.47
N GLU A 186 -21.54 -0.30 -8.57
CA GLU A 186 -22.43 0.81 -8.27
C GLU A 186 -21.74 1.91 -7.44
N GLN A 187 -20.66 1.56 -6.74
CA GLN A 187 -19.86 2.47 -5.92
C GLN A 187 -18.35 2.19 -6.14
N PRO A 188 -17.84 2.39 -7.36
CA PRO A 188 -16.51 1.90 -7.77
C PRO A 188 -15.35 2.58 -7.03
N ASP A 189 -15.62 3.73 -6.40
CA ASP A 189 -14.64 4.56 -5.71
C ASP A 189 -14.98 4.71 -4.20
N GLN A 190 -15.81 3.85 -3.60
CA GLN A 190 -16.27 4.02 -2.19
C GLN A 190 -15.18 3.81 -1.13
N ALA A 191 -14.21 2.96 -1.39
CA ALA A 191 -13.16 2.62 -0.44
C ALA A 191 -11.82 2.54 -1.14
N TYR A 192 -10.76 2.90 -0.42
CA TYR A 192 -9.41 2.91 -0.96
C TYR A 192 -8.33 2.76 0.11
N ALA A 193 -7.07 2.65 -0.33
CA ALA A 193 -5.91 2.41 0.52
C ALA A 193 -6.12 1.23 1.48
N TRP A 194 -6.37 0.05 0.95
CA TRP A 194 -6.48 -1.17 1.75
C TRP A 194 -5.12 -1.56 2.39
N LEU A 195 -5.18 -2.02 3.64
CA LEU A 195 -4.04 -2.56 4.40
C LEU A 195 -4.49 -3.85 5.10
N VAL A 196 -3.85 -4.97 4.76
CA VAL A 196 -4.02 -6.26 5.44
C VAL A 196 -3.03 -6.36 6.58
N LEU A 197 -3.52 -6.59 7.79
CA LEU A 197 -2.69 -6.80 8.98
C LEU A 197 -2.33 -8.29 9.14
N PRO A 198 -1.31 -8.62 9.97
CA PRO A 198 -0.99 -10.01 10.30
C PRO A 198 -2.16 -10.80 10.94
N THR A 199 -3.12 -10.12 11.55
CA THR A 199 -4.37 -10.70 12.07
C THR A 199 -5.37 -11.06 10.97
N LEU A 200 -5.05 -10.75 9.71
CA LEU A 200 -5.92 -10.83 8.53
C LEU A 200 -7.12 -9.88 8.57
N ASP A 201 -7.11 -8.89 9.47
CA ASP A 201 -8.03 -7.77 9.39
C ASP A 201 -7.58 -6.82 8.26
N VAL A 202 -8.55 -6.30 7.52
CA VAL A 202 -8.34 -5.44 6.36
C VAL A 202 -8.94 -4.07 6.65
N HIS A 203 -8.08 -3.07 6.68
CA HIS A 203 -8.43 -1.68 6.93
C HIS A 203 -8.41 -0.87 5.63
N SER A 204 -9.33 0.08 5.49
CA SER A 204 -9.38 1.05 4.40
C SER A 204 -10.05 2.34 4.89
N PHE A 205 -10.09 3.36 4.04
CA PHE A 205 -10.89 4.56 4.30
C PHE A 205 -12.01 4.69 3.27
N VAL A 206 -13.09 5.37 3.65
CA VAL A 206 -14.17 5.74 2.73
C VAL A 206 -13.69 6.87 1.83
N ASP A 207 -13.55 6.58 0.53
CA ASP A 207 -13.11 7.53 -0.48
C ASP A 207 -14.32 8.34 -1.01
N TYR A 208 -14.72 8.19 -2.27
CA TYR A 208 -15.84 8.95 -2.84
C TYR A 208 -17.10 8.10 -2.94
N LEU A 209 -18.20 8.62 -2.39
CA LEU A 209 -19.53 8.01 -2.57
C LEU A 209 -20.22 8.67 -3.77
N ALA A 210 -20.57 7.88 -4.77
CA ALA A 210 -21.34 8.33 -5.91
C ALA A 210 -22.82 8.40 -5.54
N ALA A 211 -23.45 9.58 -5.68
CA ALA A 211 -24.90 9.66 -5.74
C ALA A 211 -25.34 9.23 -7.14
N ASP A 212 -26.18 8.20 -7.24
CA ASP A 212 -26.79 7.73 -8.49
C ASP A 212 -25.81 7.34 -9.62
N GLY A 213 -24.57 6.97 -9.28
CA GLY A 213 -23.55 6.52 -10.24
C GLY A 213 -22.74 7.65 -10.90
N ASP A 214 -23.01 8.91 -10.57
CA ASP A 214 -22.21 10.05 -11.04
C ASP A 214 -20.84 10.08 -10.35
N ASP A 215 -19.77 10.14 -11.15
CA ASP A 215 -18.40 10.28 -10.66
C ASP A 215 -18.25 11.62 -9.90
N PRO A 216 -18.07 11.60 -8.56
CA PRO A 216 -18.00 12.82 -7.76
C PRO A 216 -16.90 13.77 -8.22
N ARG A 217 -15.87 13.27 -8.91
CA ARG A 217 -14.74 14.07 -9.40
C ARG A 217 -15.07 14.85 -10.68
N SER A 218 -16.19 14.55 -11.33
CA SER A 218 -16.73 15.34 -12.44
C SER A 218 -17.53 16.55 -11.97
N ALA A 219 -17.89 16.61 -10.68
CA ALA A 219 -18.57 17.75 -10.07
C ALA A 219 -17.60 18.90 -9.76
N PRO A 220 -18.11 20.13 -9.53
CA PRO A 220 -17.32 21.21 -8.94
C PRO A 220 -16.59 20.77 -7.67
N ALA A 221 -15.41 21.34 -7.42
CA ALA A 221 -14.49 20.82 -6.41
C ALA A 221 -15.06 20.81 -4.98
N ASP A 222 -15.91 21.76 -4.63
CA ASP A 222 -16.64 21.82 -3.36
C ASP A 222 -17.67 20.70 -3.23
N GLU A 223 -18.44 20.44 -4.28
CA GLU A 223 -19.38 19.33 -4.35
C GLU A 223 -18.65 17.98 -4.30
N ALA A 224 -17.58 17.82 -5.08
CA ALA A 224 -16.73 16.64 -5.03
C ALA A 224 -16.24 16.37 -3.60
N ARG A 225 -15.66 17.40 -2.94
CA ARG A 225 -15.19 17.31 -1.55
C ARG A 225 -16.30 16.96 -0.57
N SER A 226 -17.52 17.44 -0.77
CA SER A 226 -18.65 17.11 0.11
C SER A 226 -19.03 15.62 0.06
N ARG A 227 -18.64 14.91 -1.01
CA ARG A 227 -18.87 13.47 -1.22
C ARG A 227 -17.67 12.61 -0.82
N PHE A 228 -16.57 13.21 -0.37
CA PHE A 228 -15.39 12.51 0.12
C PHE A 228 -15.58 12.12 1.60
N GLY A 229 -15.49 10.83 1.91
CA GLY A 229 -15.69 10.32 3.26
C GLY A 229 -14.55 10.71 4.21
N GLY A 230 -13.31 10.47 3.82
CA GLY A 230 -12.12 10.86 4.60
C GLY A 230 -12.04 10.23 5.99
N THR A 231 -12.73 9.12 6.22
CA THR A 231 -12.83 8.42 7.51
C THR A 231 -12.65 6.91 7.34
N PHE A 232 -12.46 6.17 8.43
CA PHE A 232 -12.29 4.71 8.37
C PHE A 232 -13.52 4.02 7.77
N ALA A 233 -13.28 3.13 6.81
CA ALA A 233 -14.30 2.21 6.33
C ALA A 233 -14.47 1.05 7.33
N PRO A 234 -15.61 0.32 7.30
CA PRO A 234 -15.76 -0.90 8.08
C PRO A 234 -14.61 -1.88 7.84
N VAL A 235 -14.04 -2.41 8.93
CA VAL A 235 -12.96 -3.40 8.87
C VAL A 235 -13.53 -4.69 8.30
N LEU A 236 -12.83 -5.32 7.35
CA LEU A 236 -13.16 -6.65 6.84
C LEU A 236 -12.19 -7.68 7.43
N ARG A 237 -12.55 -8.96 7.37
CA ARG A 237 -11.61 -10.06 7.66
C ARG A 237 -11.31 -10.84 6.39
N LEU A 238 -10.06 -11.17 6.18
CA LEU A 238 -9.63 -11.94 5.02
C LEU A 238 -9.48 -13.42 5.40
N ALA A 239 -10.27 -14.28 4.78
CA ALA A 239 -9.99 -15.72 4.79
C ALA A 239 -8.94 -16.03 3.73
N ILE A 240 -7.92 -16.82 4.09
CA ILE A 240 -6.81 -17.19 3.20
C ILE A 240 -6.52 -18.69 3.33
N ASP A 241 -6.46 -19.37 2.19
CA ASP A 241 -6.04 -20.76 2.06
C ASP A 241 -5.25 -20.98 0.76
N GLY A 242 -3.94 -21.24 0.89
CA GLY A 242 -3.04 -21.31 -0.26
C GLY A 242 -3.11 -20.06 -1.13
N ALA A 243 -3.44 -20.23 -2.41
CA ALA A 243 -3.64 -19.16 -3.39
C ALA A 243 -5.08 -18.61 -3.44
N SER A 244 -5.97 -19.05 -2.55
CA SER A 244 -7.37 -18.61 -2.51
C SER A 244 -7.62 -17.65 -1.34
N THR A 245 -8.40 -16.60 -1.58
CA THR A 245 -8.80 -15.64 -0.57
C THR A 245 -10.27 -15.24 -0.71
N ALA A 246 -10.91 -14.89 0.41
CA ALA A 246 -12.26 -14.37 0.40
C ALA A 246 -12.44 -13.30 1.50
N PRO A 247 -12.91 -12.08 1.19
CA PRO A 247 -13.29 -11.13 2.21
C PRO A 247 -14.53 -11.62 2.94
N ARG A 248 -14.56 -11.38 4.24
CA ARG A 248 -15.67 -11.68 5.14
C ARG A 248 -16.03 -10.40 5.89
N SER A 249 -17.31 -10.16 6.07
CA SER A 249 -17.75 -9.18 7.07
C SER A 249 -17.21 -9.60 8.43
N PRO A 250 -16.76 -8.67 9.28
CA PRO A 250 -16.38 -9.01 10.63
C PRO A 250 -17.61 -9.61 11.31
N VAL A 251 -17.43 -10.75 11.99
CA VAL A 251 -18.47 -11.25 12.88
C VAL A 251 -18.72 -10.14 13.88
N ALA A 252 -19.97 -9.67 14.00
CA ALA A 252 -20.31 -8.69 15.03
C ALA A 252 -19.94 -9.30 16.38
N HIS A 253 -18.81 -8.86 16.95
CA HIS A 253 -18.55 -9.08 18.35
C HIS A 253 -19.62 -8.27 19.07
N GLY A 254 -20.57 -8.98 19.69
CA GLY A 254 -21.66 -8.35 20.43
C GLY A 254 -21.09 -7.31 21.39
N ALA A 255 -21.75 -6.16 21.49
CA ALA A 255 -21.45 -5.16 22.49
C ALA A 255 -21.57 -5.81 23.88
N GLY A 256 -20.45 -6.23 24.45
CA GLY A 256 -20.41 -6.97 25.70
C GLY A 256 -19.06 -7.61 25.88
N ASP A 257 -18.04 -6.77 26.10
CA ASP A 257 -16.85 -7.08 26.92
C ASP A 257 -15.91 -5.87 26.91
N LEU A 258 -16.44 -4.74 27.40
CA LEU A 258 -15.65 -3.67 27.99
C LEU A 258 -16.44 -3.20 29.21
N ALA A 259 -16.26 -3.92 30.31
CA ALA A 259 -16.61 -3.52 31.68
C ALA A 259 -15.37 -3.74 32.55
#